data_AF-A0A852ZSA0-F1
#
_entry.id   AF-A0A852ZSA0-F1
#
_cell.length_a   1.000
_cell.length_b   1.000
_cell.length_c   1.000
_cell.angle_alpha   90.00
_cell.angle_beta   90.00
_cell.angle_gamma   90.00
#
_symmetry.space_group_name_H-M   'P 1'
#
loop_
_entity.id
_entity.type
_entity.pdbx_description
1 polymer ?
#
loop_
_entity_poly.entity_id
_entity_poly.type
_entity_poly.pdbx_seq_one_letter_code
_entity_poly.pdbx_strand_id
1 'polypeptide(L)'
;MTSPWSSSPRRADRLPPRSDRPAPGDGRAGGAAADGVGAETLADLVAHLSRTTPLGPAGSAHVVAEVLAYFGESVEEYVRRRHAELQGRGLTNERIFERITAELPHRRVAAPRLSARQLRRIVYG
;
A
#
# COMPACT_ATOMS: atom_id res chain seq x y z
N MET A 1 52.99 -39.19 20.53
CA MET A 1 52.51 -37.91 19.98
C MET A 1 51.03 -37.76 20.32
N THR A 2 50.76 -36.71 21.09
CA THR A 2 49.49 -36.08 21.54
C THR A 2 48.14 -36.82 21.46
N SER A 3 47.67 -37.07 22.68
CA SER A 3 46.37 -37.41 23.27
C SER A 3 45.09 -36.68 22.78
N PRO A 4 43.90 -37.17 23.21
CA PRO A 4 42.60 -37.05 22.56
C PRO A 4 41.74 -35.94 23.16
N TRP A 5 40.73 -35.47 22.42
CA TRP A 5 39.79 -34.48 22.92
C TRP A 5 38.57 -35.16 23.55
N SER A 6 38.47 -35.06 24.87
CA SER A 6 37.25 -35.19 25.66
C SER A 6 37.29 -34.10 26.73
N SER A 7 36.26 -33.25 26.77
CA SER A 7 35.61 -32.82 28.01
C SER A 7 34.61 -31.69 27.75
N SER A 8 33.34 -31.99 27.98
CA SER A 8 32.39 -31.10 28.67
C SER A 8 32.14 -31.70 30.08
N PRO A 9 31.32 -31.17 31.01
CA PRO A 9 30.54 -29.90 31.08
C PRO A 9 30.55 -29.20 32.48
N ARG A 10 29.89 -28.03 32.64
CA ARG A 10 28.76 -27.79 33.59
C ARG A 10 28.26 -26.32 33.67
N ARG A 11 26.92 -26.18 33.66
CA ARG A 11 26.03 -25.09 34.14
C ARG A 11 26.40 -24.67 35.58
N ALA A 12 26.08 -23.50 36.13
CA ALA A 12 25.27 -22.34 35.73
C ALA A 12 25.67 -21.18 36.65
N ASP A 13 25.56 -19.94 36.17
CA ASP A 13 25.03 -18.86 37.00
C ASP A 13 24.11 -17.98 36.17
N ARG A 14 22.97 -17.65 36.80
CA ARG A 14 21.82 -16.94 36.26
C ARG A 14 22.09 -15.44 36.12
N LEU A 15 21.58 -14.85 35.04
CA LEU A 15 20.82 -13.58 35.07
C LEU A 15 19.96 -13.49 33.78
N PRO A 16 18.93 -12.61 33.72
CA PRO A 16 17.51 -12.93 33.58
C PRO A 16 17.00 -13.01 32.12
N PRO A 17 15.75 -13.44 31.90
CA PRO A 17 15.16 -13.56 30.57
C PRO A 17 15.01 -12.19 29.91
N ARG A 18 15.47 -12.05 28.67
CA ARG A 18 15.01 -10.97 27.80
C ARG A 18 13.58 -11.27 27.40
N SER A 19 12.67 -10.76 28.23
CA SER A 19 11.35 -10.23 27.88
C SER A 19 10.76 -10.72 26.56
N ASP A 20 9.77 -11.60 26.67
CA ASP A 20 8.57 -11.50 25.85
C ASP A 20 8.02 -10.08 25.96
N ARG A 21 8.09 -9.32 24.85
CA ARG A 21 7.17 -8.22 24.57
C ARG A 21 7.34 -7.68 23.14
N PRO A 22 6.27 -7.10 22.59
CA PRO A 22 5.37 -7.71 21.64
C PRO A 22 5.68 -7.26 20.20
N ALA A 23 5.04 -7.89 19.22
CA ALA A 23 4.97 -7.34 17.87
C ALA A 23 4.36 -5.92 17.90
N PRO A 24 4.86 -4.98 17.06
CA PRO A 24 4.02 -3.95 16.52
C PRO A 24 4.24 -3.83 15.01
N GLY A 25 3.15 -4.08 14.29
CA GLY A 25 3.09 -3.98 12.86
C GLY A 25 1.94 -4.81 12.32
N ASP A 26 0.80 -4.79 13.00
CA ASP A 26 -0.46 -5.06 12.34
C ASP A 26 -0.46 -4.21 11.06
N GLY A 27 -0.45 -4.88 9.91
CA GLY A 27 -0.79 -4.28 8.63
C GLY A 27 -2.26 -3.89 8.58
N ARG A 28 -2.78 -3.27 9.65
CA ARG A 28 -3.98 -2.47 9.69
C ARG A 28 -3.57 -1.02 9.83
N ALA A 29 -3.06 -0.45 8.74
CA ALA A 29 -2.97 0.99 8.52
C ALA A 29 -2.95 1.20 7.00
N GLY A 30 -3.94 1.82 6.36
CA GLY A 30 -5.11 2.49 6.91
C GLY A 30 -6.21 2.62 5.87
N GLY A 31 -7.35 2.01 6.17
CA GLY A 31 -8.62 2.22 5.48
C GLY A 31 -9.73 2.42 6.52
N ALA A 32 -9.49 3.29 7.50
CA ALA A 32 -10.51 3.68 8.48
C ALA A 32 -10.26 5.09 9.05
N ALA A 33 -8.98 5.48 9.25
CA ALA A 33 -8.63 6.85 9.65
C ALA A 33 -8.50 7.82 8.46
N ALA A 34 -8.16 7.31 7.27
CA ALA A 34 -8.21 8.08 6.03
C ALA A 34 -9.65 8.33 5.56
N ASP A 35 -10.60 7.48 5.96
CA ASP A 35 -12.01 7.62 5.57
C ASP A 35 -12.71 8.76 6.32
N GLY A 36 -12.31 9.04 7.57
CA GLY A 36 -12.85 10.16 8.35
C GLY A 36 -12.37 11.53 7.87
N VAL A 37 -11.07 11.68 7.65
CA VAL A 37 -10.48 12.92 7.08
C VAL A 37 -10.86 13.08 5.61
N GLY A 38 -11.02 11.96 4.89
CA GLY A 38 -11.54 11.92 3.53
C GLY A 38 -13.02 12.35 3.44
N ALA A 39 -13.86 11.92 4.38
CA ALA A 39 -15.28 12.29 4.41
C ALA A 39 -15.49 13.77 4.76
N GLU A 40 -14.72 14.33 5.70
CA GLU A 40 -14.77 15.76 6.02
C GLU A 40 -14.26 16.62 4.85
N THR A 41 -13.15 16.25 4.22
CA THR A 41 -12.65 16.97 3.02
C THR A 41 -13.58 16.84 1.81
N LEU A 42 -14.27 15.71 1.68
CA LEU A 42 -15.27 15.49 0.63
C LEU A 42 -16.53 16.33 0.87
N ALA A 43 -17.02 16.39 2.11
CA ALA A 43 -18.14 17.22 2.49
C ALA A 43 -17.84 18.71 2.26
N ASP A 44 -16.63 19.17 2.60
CA ASP A 44 -16.16 20.52 2.34
C ASP A 44 -16.07 20.84 0.84
N LEU A 45 -15.61 19.87 0.03
CA LEU A 45 -15.58 20.01 -1.43
C LEU A 45 -16.99 20.11 -2.01
N VAL A 46 -17.92 19.25 -1.58
CA VAL A 46 -19.32 19.30 -2.01
C VAL A 46 -19.96 20.63 -1.62
N ALA A 47 -19.70 21.12 -0.41
CA ALA A 47 -20.18 22.41 0.05
C ALA A 47 -19.57 23.57 -0.76
N HIS A 48 -18.29 23.51 -1.11
CA HIS A 48 -17.62 24.48 -1.96
C HIS A 48 -18.24 24.51 -3.36
N LEU A 49 -18.36 23.36 -4.03
CA LEU A 49 -18.93 23.24 -5.37
C LEU A 49 -20.37 23.74 -5.44
N SER A 50 -21.16 23.49 -4.39
CA SER A 50 -22.54 23.98 -4.31
C SER A 50 -22.64 25.50 -4.17
N ARG A 51 -21.57 26.18 -3.71
CA ARG A 51 -21.52 27.65 -3.63
C ARG A 51 -20.96 28.29 -4.90
N THR A 52 -20.08 27.60 -5.61
CA THR A 52 -19.34 28.16 -6.75
C THR A 52 -19.88 27.73 -8.11
N THR A 53 -20.85 26.81 -8.14
CA THR A 53 -21.48 26.32 -9.37
C THR A 53 -23.01 26.39 -9.26
N PRO A 54 -23.75 26.29 -10.37
CA PRO A 54 -25.22 26.18 -10.33
C PRO A 54 -25.74 24.85 -9.75
N LEU A 55 -24.86 23.93 -9.32
CA LEU A 55 -25.26 22.63 -8.80
C LEU A 55 -25.75 22.75 -7.36
N GLY A 56 -26.92 22.17 -7.08
CA GLY A 56 -27.36 21.95 -5.70
C GLY A 56 -26.52 20.85 -5.00
N PRO A 57 -26.68 20.68 -3.68
CA PRO A 57 -25.87 19.73 -2.89
C PRO A 57 -25.85 18.29 -3.45
N ALA A 58 -27.00 17.80 -3.91
CA ALA A 58 -27.11 16.47 -4.52
C ALA A 58 -26.34 16.35 -5.85
N GLY A 59 -26.39 17.39 -6.69
CA GLY A 59 -25.65 17.43 -7.96
C GLY A 59 -24.14 17.50 -7.74
N SER A 60 -23.70 18.32 -6.79
CA SER A 60 -22.29 18.42 -6.41
C SER A 60 -21.75 17.09 -5.86
N ALA A 61 -22.49 16.40 -4.99
CA ALA A 61 -22.11 15.09 -4.48
C ALA A 61 -22.03 14.04 -5.60
N HIS A 62 -22.97 14.06 -6.54
CA HIS A 62 -22.97 13.13 -7.67
C HIS A 62 -21.77 13.32 -8.58
N VAL A 63 -21.43 14.56 -8.96
CA VAL A 63 -20.26 14.85 -9.80
C VAL A 63 -18.97 14.37 -9.12
N VAL A 64 -18.83 14.60 -7.82
CA VAL A 64 -17.64 14.12 -7.12
C VAL A 64 -17.60 12.59 -7.07
N ALA A 65 -18.73 11.93 -6.84
CA ALA A 65 -18.80 10.47 -6.90
C ALA A 65 -18.43 9.92 -8.29
N GLU A 66 -18.92 10.54 -9.37
CA GLU A 66 -18.58 10.17 -10.74
C GLU A 66 -17.10 10.36 -11.05
N VAL A 67 -16.51 11.49 -10.61
CA VAL A 67 -15.08 11.77 -10.76
C VAL A 67 -14.25 10.74 -9.99
N LEU A 68 -14.62 10.45 -8.74
CA LEU A 68 -13.93 9.45 -7.93
C LEU A 68 -14.08 8.04 -8.52
N ALA A 69 -15.25 7.69 -9.03
CA ALA A 69 -15.48 6.42 -9.73
C ALA A 69 -14.63 6.33 -11.01
N TYR A 70 -14.57 7.41 -11.79
CA TYR A 70 -13.75 7.50 -12.99
C TYR A 70 -12.25 7.36 -12.69
N PHE A 71 -11.77 7.92 -11.58
CA PHE A 71 -10.39 7.77 -11.11
C PHE A 71 -10.17 6.54 -10.20
N GLY A 72 -11.21 5.75 -9.96
CA GLY A 72 -11.29 4.78 -8.86
C GLY A 72 -10.68 3.41 -9.13
N GLU A 73 -10.04 3.17 -10.29
CA GLU A 73 -9.29 1.92 -10.50
C GLU A 73 -8.25 1.79 -9.38
N SER A 74 -8.38 0.75 -8.56
CA SER A 74 -7.51 0.55 -7.41
C SER A 74 -6.07 0.38 -7.87
N VAL A 75 -5.11 0.69 -7.00
CA VAL A 75 -3.69 0.49 -7.31
C VAL A 75 -3.42 -0.97 -7.68
N GLU A 76 -4.11 -1.92 -7.05
CA GLU A 76 -3.95 -3.34 -7.32
C GLU A 76 -4.50 -3.77 -8.68
N GLU A 77 -5.68 -3.28 -9.06
CA GLU A 77 -6.26 -3.53 -10.38
C GLU A 77 -5.40 -2.93 -11.48
N TYR A 78 -4.95 -1.69 -11.29
CA TYR A 78 -4.03 -1.01 -12.20
C TYR A 78 -2.74 -1.82 -12.38
N VAL A 79 -2.10 -2.22 -11.28
CA VAL A 79 -0.83 -2.96 -11.31
C VAL A 79 -1.01 -4.30 -12.04
N ARG A 80 -2.09 -5.05 -11.75
CA ARG A 80 -2.36 -6.34 -12.41
C ARG A 80 -2.60 -6.18 -13.90
N ARG A 81 -3.46 -5.24 -14.31
CA ARG A 81 -3.75 -4.96 -15.72
C ARG A 81 -2.50 -4.48 -16.46
N ARG A 82 -1.78 -3.49 -15.92
CA ARG A 82 -0.58 -2.92 -16.54
C ARG A 82 0.55 -3.94 -16.66
N HIS A 83 0.71 -4.82 -15.66
CA HIS A 83 1.66 -5.92 -15.73
C HIS A 83 1.34 -6.87 -16.89
N ALA A 84 0.08 -7.33 -16.97
CA ALA A 84 -0.36 -8.23 -18.04
C ALA A 84 -0.14 -7.62 -19.44
N GLU A 85 -0.44 -6.32 -19.61
CA GLU A 85 -0.22 -5.62 -20.88
C GLU A 85 1.27 -5.53 -21.27
N LEU A 86 2.16 -5.24 -20.31
CA LEU A 86 3.60 -5.15 -20.60
C LEU A 86 4.24 -6.52 -20.79
N GLN A 87 3.75 -7.54 -20.08
CA GLN A 87 4.16 -8.93 -20.27
C GLN A 87 3.75 -9.44 -21.66
N GLY A 88 2.54 -9.11 -22.13
CA GLY A 88 2.09 -9.41 -23.49
C GLY A 88 2.93 -8.73 -24.58
N ARG A 89 3.67 -7.67 -24.25
CA ARG A 89 4.64 -6.99 -25.13
C ARG A 89 6.06 -7.56 -25.02
N GLY A 90 6.26 -8.60 -24.21
CA GLY A 90 7.54 -9.30 -24.06
C GLY A 90 8.55 -8.63 -23.13
N LEU A 91 8.13 -7.68 -22.28
CA LEU A 91 9.05 -7.08 -21.30
C LEU A 91 9.40 -8.06 -20.17
N THR A 92 10.62 -7.96 -19.66
CA THR A 92 11.04 -8.75 -18.48
C THR A 92 10.39 -8.20 -17.21
N ASN A 93 10.15 -9.07 -16.22
CA ASN A 93 9.50 -8.68 -14.96
C ASN A 93 10.19 -7.50 -14.26
N GLU A 94 11.53 -7.46 -14.26
CA GLU A 94 12.28 -6.31 -13.71
C GLU A 94 11.92 -5.00 -14.42
N ARG A 95 11.91 -4.98 -15.75
CA ARG A 95 11.53 -3.79 -16.53
C ARG A 95 10.07 -3.41 -16.34
N ILE A 96 9.18 -4.40 -16.18
CA ILE A 96 7.76 -4.18 -15.90
C ILE A 96 7.59 -3.47 -14.56
N PHE A 97 8.22 -3.98 -13.49
CA PHE A 97 8.09 -3.39 -12.16
C PHE A 97 8.76 -2.01 -12.06
N GLU A 98 9.91 -1.80 -12.71
CA GLU A 98 10.53 -0.47 -12.85
C GLU A 98 9.55 0.53 -13.47
N ARG A 99 8.93 0.14 -14.58
CA ARG A 99 8.01 0.99 -15.33
C ARG A 99 6.73 1.30 -14.56
N ILE A 100 6.10 0.30 -13.96
CA ILE A 100 4.91 0.49 -13.11
C ILE A 100 5.23 1.42 -11.93
N THR A 101 6.42 1.28 -11.32
CA THR A 101 6.85 2.17 -10.23
C THR A 101 6.96 3.63 -10.68
N ALA A 102 7.43 3.87 -11.91
CA ALA A 102 7.50 5.22 -12.48
C ALA A 102 6.13 5.78 -12.90
N GLU A 103 5.19 4.94 -13.31
CA GLU A 103 3.85 5.34 -13.74
C GLU A 103 2.91 5.66 -12.57
N LEU A 104 3.03 4.95 -11.42
CA LEU A 104 2.15 5.11 -10.25
C LEU A 104 2.03 6.54 -9.69
N PRO A 105 3.12 7.32 -9.51
CA PRO A 105 3.05 8.69 -9.00
C PRO A 105 2.26 9.66 -9.89
N HIS A 106 2.06 9.31 -11.15
CA HIS A 106 1.34 10.15 -12.11
C HIS A 106 -0.18 9.87 -12.11
N ARG A 107 -0.66 8.87 -11.35
CA ARG A 107 -2.10 8.62 -11.20
C ARG A 107 -2.73 9.70 -10.33
N ARG A 108 -3.83 10.28 -10.81
CA ARG A 108 -4.62 11.24 -10.06
C ARG A 108 -5.34 10.49 -8.93
N VAL A 109 -5.17 11.02 -7.72
CA VAL A 109 -5.59 10.46 -6.42
C VAL A 109 -4.64 9.38 -5.87
N ALA A 110 -3.65 9.88 -5.13
CA ALA A 110 -2.88 9.23 -4.06
C ALA A 110 -2.64 7.71 -4.18
N ALA A 111 -2.06 7.26 -5.29
CA ALA A 111 -1.41 5.95 -5.28
C ALA A 111 -0.26 6.01 -4.25
N PRO A 112 -0.27 5.20 -3.17
CA PRO A 112 0.84 5.14 -2.24
C PRO A 112 2.12 4.81 -3.01
N ARG A 113 3.27 5.33 -2.56
CA ARG A 113 4.54 4.86 -3.09
C ARG A 113 4.72 3.40 -2.69
N LEU A 114 4.62 2.50 -3.66
CA LEU A 114 4.82 1.07 -3.46
C LEU A 114 6.27 0.69 -3.78
N SER A 115 6.86 -0.12 -2.91
CA SER A 115 8.13 -0.79 -3.19
C SER A 115 7.94 -1.93 -4.19
N ALA A 116 9.02 -2.32 -4.87
CA ALA A 116 9.03 -3.48 -5.78
C ALA A 116 8.52 -4.76 -5.10
N ARG A 117 8.79 -4.93 -3.80
CA ARG A 117 8.29 -6.08 -3.03
C ARG A 117 6.77 -6.06 -2.88
N GLN A 118 6.19 -4.88 -2.63
CA GLN A 118 4.73 -4.71 -2.54
C GLN A 118 4.07 -4.96 -3.90
N LEU A 119 4.66 -4.45 -4.99
CA LEU A 119 4.16 -4.71 -6.35
C LEU A 119 4.15 -6.21 -6.69
N ARG A 120 5.23 -6.93 -6.36
CA ARG A 120 5.28 -8.39 -6.58
C ARG A 120 4.21 -9.14 -5.81
N ARG A 121 3.89 -8.71 -4.57
CA ARG A 121 2.82 -9.31 -3.77
C ARG A 121 1.44 -9.05 -4.37
N ILE A 122 1.22 -7.91 -5.00
CA ILE A 122 -0.06 -7.61 -5.69
C ILE A 122 -0.26 -8.50 -6.92
N VAL A 123 0.84 -8.85 -7.62
CA VAL A 123 0.77 -9.64 -8.87
C VAL A 123 0.80 -11.15 -8.63
N TYR A 124 1.60 -11.61 -7.67
CA TYR A 124 1.86 -13.04 -7.45
C TYR A 124 1.40 -13.56 -6.08
N GLY A 125 0.99 -12.67 -5.19
CA GLY A 125 0.61 -13.01 -3.81
C GLY A 125 -0.84 -13.43 -3.67
#